data_AF-A0A6A7RUF4-F1
#
_entry.id   AF-A0A6A7RUF4-F1
#
_cell.length_a   1.000
_cell.length_b   1.000
_cell.length_c   1.000
_cell.angle_alpha   90.00
_cell.angle_beta   90.00
_cell.angle_gamma   90.00
#
_symmetry.space_group_name_H-M   'P 1'
#
loop_
_entity.id
_entity.type
_entity.pdbx_description
1 polymer ?
#
loop_
_entity_poly.entity_id
_entity_poly.type
_entity_poly.pdbx_seq_one_letter_code
_entity_poly.pdbx_strand_id
1 'polypeptide(L)'
;MSKFVTQCSAPGSEVQAFGAQDARRLNPKKLLLSKWTAASPYGKEKHFMVTGVIQPEHPASRIETVVIEAVYSRRVFSLSWRDLSDRQQWLQGWQ
;
A
#
# COMPACT_ATOMS: atom_id res chain seq x y z
N MET A 1 28.46 -24.81 44.51
CA MET A 1 28.78 -23.85 43.43
C MET A 1 29.13 -24.63 42.16
N SER A 2 28.99 -24.00 40.99
CA SER A 2 29.26 -24.50 39.62
C SER A 2 28.05 -25.04 38.86
N LYS A 3 27.48 -24.13 38.07
CA LYS A 3 26.52 -24.36 36.98
C LYS A 3 27.32 -24.49 35.68
N PHE A 4 27.03 -25.51 34.86
CA PHE A 4 27.35 -25.60 33.43
C PHE A 4 26.02 -25.95 32.75
N VAL A 5 25.32 -25.06 32.06
CA VAL A 5 25.53 -24.42 30.74
C VAL A 5 25.24 -25.35 29.56
N THR A 6 24.20 -24.94 28.82
CA THR A 6 23.88 -25.16 27.39
C THR A 6 23.30 -26.50 26.96
N GLN A 7 22.01 -26.43 26.59
CA GLN A 7 21.55 -27.00 25.33
C GLN A 7 20.56 -26.03 24.67
N CYS A 8 21.07 -25.23 23.74
CA CYS A 8 20.25 -24.51 22.77
C CYS A 8 19.95 -25.45 21.61
N SER A 9 18.69 -25.83 21.43
CA SER A 9 18.19 -26.40 20.18
C SER A 9 17.39 -25.32 19.46
N ALA A 10 17.94 -24.80 18.36
CA ALA A 10 17.17 -24.12 17.33
C ALA A 10 16.46 -25.19 16.45
N PRO A 11 15.36 -24.87 15.75
CA PRO A 11 15.55 -24.25 14.44
C PRO A 11 14.52 -23.17 14.07
N GLY A 12 15.03 -22.15 13.37
CA GLY A 12 14.37 -21.46 12.25
C GLY A 12 12.89 -21.12 12.38
N SER A 13 12.59 -19.98 13.01
CA SER A 13 11.44 -19.20 12.54
C SER A 13 11.95 -18.36 11.38
N GLU A 14 11.77 -18.90 10.17
CA GLU A 14 11.93 -18.20 8.90
C GLU A 14 10.94 -17.03 8.90
N VAL A 15 11.36 -15.90 9.47
CA VAL A 15 10.71 -14.62 9.21
C VAL A 15 11.02 -14.30 7.75
N GLN A 16 10.11 -14.73 6.88
CA GLN A 16 10.10 -14.40 5.46
C GLN A 16 10.42 -12.91 5.34
N ALA A 17 11.58 -12.63 4.76
CA ALA A 17 11.95 -11.29 4.36
C ALA A 17 10.97 -10.90 3.25
N PHE A 18 9.84 -10.29 3.62
CA PHE A 18 8.93 -9.68 2.68
C PHE A 18 9.76 -8.72 1.84
N GLY A 19 9.89 -9.08 0.56
CA GLY A 19 10.91 -8.58 -0.34
C GLY A 19 11.06 -7.07 -0.25
N ALA A 20 12.32 -6.62 -0.31
CA ALA A 20 12.71 -5.22 -0.33
C ALA A 20 11.77 -4.43 -1.23
N GLN A 21 10.85 -3.71 -0.61
CA GLN A 21 9.80 -3.00 -1.31
C GLN A 21 10.46 -1.89 -2.12
N ASP A 22 10.32 -1.95 -3.44
CA ASP A 22 10.61 -0.83 -4.33
C ASP A 22 9.49 0.22 -4.13
N ALA A 23 9.46 0.80 -2.92
CA ALA A 23 8.39 1.64 -2.42
C ALA A 23 8.53 3.02 -3.06
N ARG A 24 7.54 3.40 -3.87
CA ARG A 24 7.50 4.76 -4.44
C ARG A 24 7.33 5.78 -3.32
N ARG A 25 8.13 6.84 -3.34
CA ARG A 25 7.92 8.01 -2.49
C ARG A 25 6.74 8.83 -3.02
N LEU A 26 5.57 8.64 -2.43
CA LEU A 26 4.36 9.41 -2.74
C LEU A 26 4.11 10.48 -1.68
N ASN A 27 3.50 11.58 -2.11
CA ASN A 27 3.01 12.62 -1.19
C ASN A 27 1.47 12.59 -1.19
N PRO A 28 0.82 12.27 -0.06
CA PRO A 28 -0.63 12.10 -0.01
C PRO A 28 -1.40 13.36 -0.44
N LYS A 29 -0.86 14.55 -0.20
CA LYS A 29 -1.48 15.83 -0.59
C LYS A 29 -1.52 16.04 -2.12
N LYS A 30 -0.71 15.30 -2.87
CA LYS A 30 -0.63 15.37 -4.35
C LYS A 30 -1.35 14.21 -5.04
N LEU A 31 -2.03 13.35 -4.29
CA LEU A 31 -2.71 12.18 -4.86
C LEU A 31 -4.04 12.53 -5.49
N LEU A 32 -4.67 13.65 -5.15
CA LEU A 32 -5.94 14.03 -5.77
C LEU A 32 -5.79 14.13 -7.30
N LEU A 33 -6.69 13.48 -8.05
CA LEU A 33 -6.70 13.34 -9.51
C LEU A 33 -5.53 12.55 -10.12
N SER A 34 -4.72 11.89 -9.29
CA SER A 34 -3.68 10.99 -9.79
C SER A 34 -4.28 9.73 -10.42
N LYS A 35 -3.63 9.26 -11.49
CA LYS A 35 -4.06 8.13 -12.31
C LYS A 35 -3.26 6.89 -11.96
N TRP A 36 -3.94 5.76 -11.86
CA TRP A 36 -3.36 4.50 -11.45
C TRP A 36 -3.89 3.34 -12.29
N THR A 37 -3.06 2.32 -12.40
CA THR A 37 -3.36 1.08 -13.09
C THR A 37 -3.12 -0.07 -12.12
N ALA A 38 -4.08 -0.96 -11.94
CA ALA A 38 -3.89 -2.17 -11.16
C ALA A 38 -2.88 -3.08 -11.87
N ALA A 39 -1.83 -3.51 -11.16
CA ALA A 39 -0.84 -4.45 -11.68
C ALA A 39 -1.45 -5.84 -11.91
N SER A 40 -2.45 -6.21 -11.10
CA SER A 40 -3.30 -7.39 -11.28
C SER A 40 -4.77 -6.98 -11.39
N PRO A 41 -5.28 -6.70 -12.60
CA PRO A 41 -6.68 -6.29 -12.80
C PRO A 41 -7.68 -7.36 -12.33
N TYR A 42 -8.79 -6.93 -11.74
CA TYR A 42 -9.89 -7.79 -11.34
C TYR A 42 -11.17 -7.34 -12.05
N GLY A 43 -11.95 -8.27 -12.59
CA GLY A 43 -13.27 -7.95 -13.16
C GLY A 43 -13.26 -6.89 -14.29
N LYS A 44 -12.19 -6.85 -15.11
CA LYS A 44 -11.93 -5.83 -16.15
C LYS A 44 -11.59 -4.42 -15.62
N GLU A 45 -11.50 -4.25 -14.30
CA GLU A 45 -11.06 -3.01 -13.68
C GLU A 45 -9.53 -2.93 -13.72
N LYS A 46 -9.01 -2.21 -14.72
CA LYS A 46 -7.58 -1.96 -14.87
C LYS A 46 -7.20 -0.55 -14.42
N HIS A 47 -7.98 0.45 -14.80
CA HIS A 47 -7.65 1.86 -14.56
C HIS A 47 -8.48 2.46 -13.44
N PHE A 48 -7.81 3.25 -12.61
CA PHE A 48 -8.35 3.87 -11.43
C PHE A 48 -7.85 5.31 -11.31
N MET A 49 -8.62 6.16 -10.65
CA MET A 49 -8.26 7.55 -10.39
C MET A 49 -8.56 7.89 -8.94
N VAL A 50 -7.65 8.59 -8.28
CA VAL A 50 -7.91 9.12 -6.93
C VAL A 50 -8.83 10.32 -7.06
N THR A 51 -10.02 10.23 -6.50
CA THR A 51 -11.08 11.26 -6.58
C THR A 51 -11.22 12.05 -5.29
N GLY A 52 -10.65 11.57 -4.19
CA GLY A 52 -10.72 12.25 -2.91
C GLY A 52 -9.55 11.91 -1.98
N VAL A 53 -9.29 12.80 -1.04
CA VAL A 53 -8.32 12.60 0.03
C VAL A 53 -9.05 12.86 1.35
N ILE A 54 -9.06 11.87 2.24
CA ILE A 54 -9.76 11.98 3.51
C ILE A 54 -8.89 12.81 4.45
N GLN A 55 -9.40 13.96 4.87
CA GLN A 55 -8.71 14.80 5.84
C GLN A 55 -8.83 14.16 7.23
N PRO A 56 -7.73 14.12 8.00
CA PRO A 56 -7.80 13.63 9.36
C PRO A 56 -8.62 14.60 10.24
N GLU A 57 -9.18 14.07 11.33
CA GLU A 57 -9.98 14.86 12.28
C GLU A 57 -9.18 16.02 12.89
N HIS A 58 -7.92 15.76 13.25
CA HIS A 58 -7.02 16.80 13.74
C HIS A 58 -6.17 17.37 12.60
N PRO A 59 -6.05 18.71 12.46
CA PRO A 59 -5.29 19.33 11.38
C PRO A 59 -3.78 19.05 11.44
N ALA A 60 -3.25 18.69 12.61
CA ALA A 60 -1.84 18.29 12.78
C ALA A 60 -1.59 16.81 12.40
N SER A 61 -2.64 16.02 12.23
CA SER A 61 -2.53 14.60 11.89
C SER A 61 -2.20 14.39 10.41
N ARG A 62 -1.71 13.18 10.10
CA ARG A 62 -1.34 12.80 8.74
C ARG A 62 -2.57 12.25 8.00
N ILE A 63 -2.59 12.46 6.70
CA ILE A 63 -3.52 11.80 5.79
C ILE A 63 -3.12 10.33 5.72
N GLU A 64 -4.07 9.43 5.96
CA GLU A 64 -3.85 7.98 5.85
C GLU A 64 -4.70 7.33 4.75
N THR A 65 -5.83 7.94 4.39
CA THR A 65 -6.82 7.33 3.48
C THR A 65 -7.12 8.22 2.28
N VAL A 66 -7.25 7.59 1.11
CA VAL A 66 -7.69 8.21 -0.14
C VAL A 66 -8.90 7.49 -0.70
N VAL A 67 -9.69 8.19 -1.49
CA VAL A 67 -10.82 7.66 -2.24
C VAL A 67 -10.38 7.45 -3.68
N ILE A 68 -10.63 6.26 -4.21
CA ILE A 68 -10.31 5.87 -5.58
C ILE A 68 -11.56 5.41 -6.32
N GLU A 69 -11.64 5.74 -7.60
CA GLU A 69 -12.72 5.34 -8.51
C GLU A 69 -12.15 4.48 -9.64
N ALA A 70 -12.77 3.32 -9.88
CA ALA A 70 -12.50 2.49 -11.05
C ALA A 70 -13.13 3.14 -12.30
N VAL A 71 -12.33 3.38 -13.34
CA VAL A 71 -12.79 4.07 -14.55
C VAL A 71 -13.85 3.26 -15.30
N TYR A 72 -13.69 1.94 -15.34
CA TYR A 72 -14.58 1.04 -16.11
C TYR A 72 -15.95 0.86 -15.43
N SER A 73 -15.95 0.46 -14.16
CA SER A 73 -17.17 0.11 -13.43
C SER A 73 -17.81 1.28 -12.68
N ARG A 74 -17.10 2.41 -12.55
CA ARG A 74 -17.46 3.53 -11.66
C ARG A 74 -17.53 3.16 -10.18
N ARG A 75 -17.00 2.00 -9.80
CA ARG A 75 -16.93 1.57 -8.40
C ARG A 75 -15.99 2.51 -7.63
N VAL A 76 -16.48 3.04 -6.53
CA VAL A 76 -15.72 3.91 -5.62
C VAL A 76 -15.41 3.16 -4.34
N PHE A 77 -14.18 3.28 -3.84
CA PHE A 77 -13.78 2.73 -2.55
C PHE A 77 -12.63 3.53 -1.94
N SER A 78 -12.40 3.34 -0.64
CA SER A 78 -11.29 3.96 0.09
C SER A 78 -10.21 2.93 0.39
N LEU A 79 -8.94 3.37 0.38
CA LEU A 79 -7.78 2.55 0.70
C LEU A 79 -6.67 3.37 1.35
N SER A 80 -5.67 2.71 1.97
CA SER A 80 -4.52 3.44 2.51
C SER A 80 -3.72 4.00 1.37
N TRP A 81 -3.39 5.28 1.40
CA TRP A 81 -2.62 5.88 0.30
C TRP A 81 -1.25 5.20 0.10
N ARG A 82 -0.74 4.52 1.13
CA ARG A 82 0.51 3.77 1.12
C ARG A 82 0.43 2.54 0.21
N ASP A 83 -0.75 1.98 0.01
CA ASP A 83 -0.93 0.84 -0.91
C ASP A 83 -0.56 1.23 -2.34
N LEU A 84 -0.81 2.48 -2.75
CA LEU A 84 -0.41 3.01 -4.06
C LEU A 84 1.13 3.06 -4.25
N SER A 85 1.90 2.98 -3.17
CA SER A 85 3.37 2.90 -3.25
C SER A 85 3.87 1.52 -3.64
N ASP A 86 3.06 0.47 -3.44
CA ASP A 86 3.39 -0.90 -3.82
C ASP A 86 3.25 -1.08 -5.34
N ARG A 87 4.38 -1.34 -6.00
CA ARG A 87 4.46 -1.54 -7.45
C ARG A 87 3.85 -2.87 -7.90
N GLN A 88 3.74 -3.85 -7.00
CA GLN A 88 3.12 -5.14 -7.28
C GLN A 88 1.59 -5.06 -7.31
N GLN A 89 1.02 -3.99 -6.75
CA GLN A 89 -0.42 -3.76 -6.73
C GLN A 89 -0.83 -2.63 -7.67
N TRP A 90 -0.06 -1.54 -7.70
CA TRP A 90 -0.44 -0.31 -8.39
C TRP A 90 0.71 0.22 -9.24
N LEU A 91 0.40 0.60 -10.48
CA LEU A 91 1.27 1.30 -11.41
C LEU A 91 0.76 2.72 -11.61
N GLN A 92 1.67 3.71 -11.63
CA GLN A 92 1.27 5.10 -11.82
C GLN A 92 1.03 5.40 -13.31
N GLY A 93 -0.04 6.13 -13.61
CA GLY A 93 -0.45 6.48 -14.96
C GLY A 93 -1.45 5.50 -15.58
N TRP A 94 -1.81 5.76 -16.83
CA TRP A 94 -2.62 4.87 -17.66
C TRP A 94 -1.68 4.00 -18.50
N GLN A 95 -1.31 2.84 -17.96
CA GLN A 95 -0.43 1.86 -18.58
C GLN A 95 -1.23 0.62 -18.94
#